data_AF-A0A970L3Y9-F1
#
_entry.id   AF-A0A970L3Y9-F1
#
_cell.length_a   1.000
_cell.length_b   1.000
_cell.length_c   1.000
_cell.angle_alpha   90.00
_cell.angle_beta   90.00
_cell.angle_gamma   90.00
#
_symmetry.space_group_name_H-M   'P 1'
#
loop_
_entity.id
_entity.type
_entity.pdbx_description
1 polymer ?
#
loop_
_entity_poly.entity_id
_entity_poly.type
_entity_poly.pdbx_seq_one_letter_code
_entity_poly.pdbx_strand_id
1 'polypeptide(L)'
;MKGNTSTASHQLKLLEEEINLKSGQGFLVNFTAIQSGLWSEKATWGGADPPSTGDDVTIPAGVTVTVDIPAFCKNIEIQNGGTINYAGTQSLQVHGSWTNNGNFDGGTSGTVELAGNEDASVNGTTTFEELVVSKGNLATTLTINGNTTVSGGGSLTLNGGLIKIPGSASLSCEYSRELKIPATSGFEVTGGSLSTGNFSITNNGLIRVTSGTANFGTNSGNSVHTQVDGAFIVKNGTVNIAGRLENTARGTLEPLGLSSGITVSGGEVTLSTVGNGLSNTGSLNVTSNGALNFSGGTIVFQNPSTAGTTLDLGLLDGYGTKNTDGGIFQFGNNSTPDQSEFIISSAIPLNNITSAPDVNLKLKSDLEISDRLDLANNSNIILDGNSIRLKVDSKATYNLPLSDTDGHSIPVSVEIANGTISPESYIELKTIGNKHPENLNETNYLERYWSVSTGGINNPEYNITAKYANTDIIGDNPELIVTNFLDGTWTPLKNTNLGPNTILINGVNGDLEFTALAEATVTITASPSATICSGSPVTLTAVVMDGTAQSYTWSSNPSGIYNKTQAITVSPTQNTTYSVTIV
;
A
#
# COMPACT_ATOMS: atom_id res chain seq x y z
N MET A 1 111.10 7.22 9.41
CA MET A 1 110.26 6.95 8.22
C MET A 1 108.81 7.07 8.67
N LYS A 2 108.21 8.25 8.49
CA LYS A 2 107.21 8.52 7.43
C LYS A 2 106.10 7.47 7.39
N GLY A 3 105.18 7.55 8.35
CA GLY A 3 103.79 7.17 8.15
C GLY A 3 103.00 8.45 7.95
N ASN A 4 102.59 8.72 6.71
CA ASN A 4 101.70 9.82 6.38
C ASN A 4 100.32 9.56 7.01
N THR A 5 99.90 10.43 7.92
CA THR A 5 98.47 10.61 8.25
C THR A 5 98.13 12.07 7.94
N SER A 6 97.45 12.29 6.83
CA SER A 6 96.81 13.57 6.51
C SER A 6 95.34 13.49 6.87
N THR A 7 94.89 14.39 7.73
CA THR A 7 93.47 14.63 8.02
C THR A 7 92.98 15.73 7.10
N ALA A 8 91.93 15.47 6.32
CA ALA A 8 91.23 16.47 5.52
C ALA A 8 89.92 16.84 6.22
N SER A 9 89.74 18.13 6.49
CA SER A 9 88.52 18.69 7.07
C SER A 9 87.76 19.40 5.95
N HIS A 10 86.53 18.96 5.68
CA HIS A 10 85.64 19.60 4.72
C HIS A 10 84.61 20.45 5.49
N GLN A 11 84.53 21.74 5.15
CA GLN A 11 83.45 22.63 5.61
C GLN A 11 82.28 22.48 4.64
N LEU A 12 81.18 21.89 5.11
CA LEU A 12 79.89 21.96 4.44
C LEU A 12 79.33 23.37 4.64
N LYS A 13 79.23 24.11 3.55
CA LYS A 13 78.48 25.37 3.49
C LYS A 13 77.00 24.98 3.36
N LEU A 14 76.23 25.20 4.42
CA LEU A 14 74.78 25.19 4.34
C LEU A 14 74.37 26.37 3.43
N LEU A 15 73.82 26.06 2.25
CA LEU A 15 72.87 26.95 1.62
C LEU A 15 71.56 26.68 2.34
N GLU A 16 71.10 27.64 3.13
CA GLU A 16 69.72 27.62 3.62
C GLU A 16 68.81 27.64 2.40
N GLU A 17 68.17 26.50 2.18
CA GLU A 17 66.90 26.43 1.50
C GLU A 17 65.92 27.23 2.36
N GLU A 18 65.27 28.23 1.79
CA GLU A 18 64.21 28.98 2.47
C GLU A 18 63.00 28.05 2.62
N ILE A 19 63.05 27.16 3.62
CA ILE A 19 61.87 26.47 4.10
C ILE A 19 61.06 27.52 4.86
N ASN A 20 60.07 28.10 4.18
CA ASN A 20 58.96 28.76 4.85
C ASN A 20 58.18 27.69 5.64
N LEU A 21 58.64 27.43 6.86
CA LEU A 21 57.83 26.77 7.87
C LEU A 21 56.64 27.68 8.15
N LYS A 22 55.44 27.31 7.66
CA LYS A 22 54.20 27.77 8.29
C LYS A 22 54.25 27.23 9.72
N SER A 23 54.62 28.11 10.66
CA SER A 23 54.64 27.80 12.09
C SER A 23 53.28 27.24 12.50
N GLY A 24 53.29 26.02 13.03
CA GLY A 24 52.09 25.30 13.41
C GLY A 24 51.34 25.96 14.56
N GLN A 25 50.06 26.24 14.32
CA GLN A 25 48.91 26.15 15.21
C GLN A 25 47.70 26.16 14.27
N GLY A 26 46.67 25.35 14.52
CA GLY A 26 45.43 25.37 13.77
C GLY A 26 44.68 26.69 13.95
N PHE A 27 45.12 27.73 13.26
CA PHE A 27 44.38 28.97 13.12
C PHE A 27 43.58 28.84 11.82
N LEU A 28 42.26 28.78 11.96
CA LEU A 28 41.34 29.02 10.84
C LEU A 28 41.74 30.36 10.20
N VAL A 29 42.11 30.34 8.93
CA VAL A 29 42.34 31.58 8.19
C VAL A 29 41.01 31.93 7.54
N ASN A 30 40.44 33.07 7.93
CA ASN A 30 39.26 33.61 7.28
C ASN A 30 39.69 34.30 5.98
N PHE A 31 39.25 33.75 4.84
CA PHE A 31 39.44 34.29 3.51
C PHE A 31 38.27 35.19 3.13
N THR A 32 38.46 36.50 3.25
CA THR A 32 37.51 37.49 2.76
C THR A 32 37.93 37.97 1.38
N ALA A 33 37.07 37.83 0.37
CA ALA A 33 37.34 38.36 -0.96
C ALA A 33 37.44 39.91 -0.90
N ILE A 34 38.54 40.48 -1.40
CA ILE A 34 38.80 41.93 -1.31
C ILE A 34 38.47 42.70 -2.59
N GLN A 35 38.29 41.99 -3.70
CA GLN A 35 37.91 42.55 -5.00
C GLN A 35 37.16 41.49 -5.81
N SER A 36 36.41 41.93 -6.81
CA SER A 36 35.79 41.01 -7.77
C SER A 36 36.86 40.35 -8.65
N GLY A 37 36.69 39.07 -8.96
CA GLY A 37 37.68 38.31 -9.72
C GLY A 37 37.38 36.82 -9.79
N LEU A 38 38.31 36.08 -10.38
CA LEU A 38 38.27 34.62 -10.48
C LEU A 38 38.67 34.00 -9.13
N TRP A 39 38.16 32.80 -8.84
CA TRP A 39 38.51 32.04 -7.64
C TRP A 39 40.00 31.67 -7.65
N SER A 40 40.55 31.34 -8.82
CA SER A 40 41.96 30.98 -9.00
C SER A 40 42.96 32.11 -8.72
N GLU A 41 42.51 33.37 -8.75
CA GLU A 41 43.38 34.54 -8.70
C GLU A 41 43.72 34.97 -7.27
N LYS A 42 45.02 35.06 -6.97
CA LYS A 42 45.49 35.52 -5.65
C LYS A 42 44.98 36.92 -5.29
N ALA A 43 44.81 37.78 -6.29
CA ALA A 43 44.33 39.14 -6.10
C ALA A 43 42.91 39.20 -5.49
N THR A 44 42.05 38.23 -5.82
CA THR A 44 40.73 38.07 -5.21
C THR A 44 40.84 37.89 -3.69
N TRP A 45 41.88 37.19 -3.25
CA TRP A 45 42.10 36.73 -1.87
C TRP A 45 43.21 37.51 -1.13
N GLY A 46 43.42 38.78 -1.48
CA GLY A 46 44.38 39.63 -0.74
C GLY A 46 45.85 39.29 -0.99
N GLY A 47 46.15 38.59 -2.08
CA GLY A 47 47.51 38.15 -2.46
C GLY A 47 47.86 36.74 -1.95
N ALA A 48 46.99 36.09 -1.17
CA ALA A 48 47.15 34.71 -0.76
C ALA A 48 46.80 33.71 -1.87
N ASP A 49 47.29 32.47 -1.77
CA ASP A 49 46.81 31.38 -2.63
C ASP A 49 45.30 31.16 -2.43
N PRO A 50 44.56 30.67 -3.44
CA PRO A 50 43.13 30.41 -3.31
C PRO A 50 42.75 29.53 -2.12
N PRO A 51 41.54 29.70 -1.54
CA PRO A 51 41.09 28.92 -0.39
C PRO A 51 41.15 27.41 -0.63
N SER A 52 41.42 26.67 0.46
CA SER A 52 41.46 25.21 0.53
C SER A 52 40.37 24.67 1.45
N THR A 53 40.25 23.33 1.57
CA THR A 53 39.20 22.66 2.36
C THR A 53 39.20 23.00 3.86
N GLY A 54 40.27 23.64 4.38
CA GLY A 54 40.38 24.07 5.77
C GLY A 54 39.97 25.53 6.04
N ASP A 55 39.72 26.30 4.99
CA ASP A 55 39.61 27.77 5.06
C ASP A 55 38.16 28.25 5.02
N ASP A 56 37.82 29.22 5.88
CA ASP A 56 36.48 29.82 5.90
C ASP A 56 36.42 30.99 4.91
N VAL A 57 35.44 30.98 3.99
CA VAL A 57 35.34 31.96 2.90
C VAL A 57 34.18 32.92 3.12
N THR A 58 34.43 34.22 2.95
CA THR A 58 33.42 35.28 2.98
C THR A 58 33.45 36.09 1.68
N ILE A 59 32.29 36.25 1.04
CA ILE A 59 32.09 37.10 -0.14
C ILE A 59 31.31 38.36 0.29
N PRO A 60 31.97 39.54 0.40
CA PRO A 60 31.33 40.76 0.88
C PRO A 60 30.37 41.41 -0.12
N ALA A 61 29.58 42.36 0.38
CA ALA A 61 28.72 43.22 -0.44
C ALA A 61 29.51 43.91 -1.58
N GLY A 62 28.99 43.84 -2.81
CA GLY A 62 29.59 44.47 -3.99
C GLY A 62 30.74 43.68 -4.62
N VAL A 63 31.12 42.52 -4.07
CA VAL A 63 32.15 41.64 -4.62
C VAL A 63 31.51 40.46 -5.37
N THR A 64 31.99 40.19 -6.59
CA THR A 64 31.64 39.00 -7.37
C THR A 64 32.85 38.09 -7.51
N VAL A 65 32.72 36.85 -7.06
CA VAL A 65 33.75 35.81 -7.24
C VAL A 65 33.25 34.76 -8.22
N THR A 66 34.04 34.52 -9.28
CA THR A 66 33.73 33.52 -10.32
C THR A 66 34.52 32.25 -10.10
N VAL A 67 33.83 31.12 -9.90
CA VAL A 67 34.42 29.78 -9.82
C VAL A 67 34.84 29.34 -11.22
N ASP A 68 36.14 29.45 -11.51
CA ASP A 68 36.76 29.19 -12.82
C ASP A 68 37.61 27.92 -12.86
N ILE A 69 37.95 27.39 -11.69
CA ILE A 69 38.62 26.12 -11.47
C ILE A 69 37.86 25.34 -10.38
N PRO A 70 38.15 24.04 -10.17
CA PRO A 70 37.68 23.35 -8.98
C PRO A 70 38.08 24.12 -7.72
N ALA A 71 37.08 24.53 -6.96
CA ALA A 71 37.22 25.40 -5.79
C ALA A 71 36.88 24.63 -4.51
N PHE A 72 37.53 25.01 -3.42
CA PHE A 72 37.42 24.31 -2.13
C PHE A 72 37.34 25.31 -0.99
N CYS A 73 36.48 25.06 -0.03
CA CYS A 73 36.50 25.78 1.24
C CYS A 73 35.99 24.89 2.38
N LYS A 74 36.24 25.32 3.62
CA LYS A 74 35.58 24.79 4.80
C LYS A 74 34.15 25.34 4.85
N ASN A 75 33.96 26.57 5.31
CA ASN A 75 32.66 27.24 5.29
C ASN A 75 32.60 28.27 4.17
N ILE A 76 31.39 28.61 3.71
CA ILE A 76 31.18 29.74 2.81
C ILE A 76 30.04 30.63 3.28
N GLU A 77 30.29 31.94 3.31
CA GLU A 77 29.31 32.98 3.58
C GLU A 77 29.26 33.98 2.42
N ILE A 78 28.14 33.99 1.69
CA ILE A 78 27.82 35.04 0.72
C ILE A 78 27.03 36.10 1.47
N GLN A 79 27.64 37.26 1.75
CA GLN A 79 26.98 38.35 2.45
C GLN A 79 25.96 39.05 1.54
N ASN A 80 25.03 39.79 2.14
CA ASN A 80 24.05 40.56 1.38
C ASN A 80 24.73 41.49 0.36
N GLY A 81 24.36 41.36 -0.91
CA GLY A 81 24.97 42.08 -2.03
C GLY A 81 26.28 41.49 -2.56
N GLY A 82 26.83 40.42 -1.96
CA GLY A 82 27.91 39.62 -2.52
C GLY A 82 27.39 38.63 -3.56
N THR A 83 28.25 38.20 -4.49
CA THR A 83 27.87 37.27 -5.57
C THR A 83 28.90 36.17 -5.77
N ILE A 84 28.44 34.93 -5.88
CA ILE A 84 29.20 33.82 -6.47
C ILE A 84 28.56 33.44 -7.80
N ASN A 85 29.39 33.27 -8.84
CA ASN A 85 28.97 32.69 -10.11
C ASN A 85 30.01 31.70 -10.66
N TYR A 86 29.71 31.06 -11.79
CA TYR A 86 30.56 30.02 -12.41
C TYR A 86 31.05 30.41 -13.80
N ALA A 87 32.26 29.96 -14.15
CA ALA A 87 32.74 29.92 -15.52
C ALA A 87 32.77 28.47 -16.03
N GLY A 88 31.74 28.07 -16.77
CA GLY A 88 31.62 26.71 -17.33
C GLY A 88 31.16 25.67 -16.30
N THR A 89 31.71 24.45 -16.39
CA THR A 89 31.26 23.25 -15.65
C THR A 89 32.09 23.00 -14.38
N GLN A 90 32.40 24.04 -13.60
CA GLN A 90 33.29 23.91 -12.44
C GLN A 90 32.54 23.42 -11.19
N SER A 91 33.31 22.94 -10.21
CA SER A 91 32.80 22.48 -8.91
C SER A 91 33.29 23.35 -7.76
N LEU A 92 32.40 23.69 -6.82
CA LEU A 92 32.74 24.25 -5.52
C LEU A 92 32.45 23.21 -4.42
N GLN A 93 33.50 22.68 -3.80
CA GLN A 93 33.40 21.77 -2.66
C GLN A 93 33.44 22.53 -1.34
N VAL A 94 32.37 22.41 -0.55
CA VAL A 94 32.24 23.05 0.76
C VAL A 94 32.21 21.96 1.84
N HIS A 95 33.25 21.90 2.66
CA HIS A 95 33.42 20.82 3.65
C HIS A 95 32.61 21.04 4.94
N GLY A 96 32.21 22.28 5.20
CA GLY A 96 31.40 22.74 6.31
C GLY A 96 30.07 23.30 5.83
N SER A 97 29.67 24.44 6.40
CA SER A 97 28.37 25.06 6.17
C SER A 97 28.37 26.05 5.01
N TRP A 98 27.23 26.08 4.32
CA TRP A 98 26.88 27.05 3.29
C TRP A 98 25.94 28.10 3.87
N THR A 99 26.25 29.38 3.69
CA THR A 99 25.38 30.50 4.08
C THR A 99 25.23 31.46 2.91
N ASN A 100 24.02 31.60 2.40
CA ASN A 100 23.72 32.53 1.32
C ASN A 100 22.73 33.61 1.74
N ASN A 101 23.25 34.80 2.02
CA ASN A 101 22.48 36.01 2.25
C ASN A 101 22.55 36.98 1.05
N GLY A 102 23.30 36.62 -0.01
CA GLY A 102 23.53 37.42 -1.20
C GLY A 102 22.98 36.76 -2.46
N ASN A 103 23.77 36.76 -3.53
CA ASN A 103 23.41 36.16 -4.82
C ASN A 103 24.30 34.94 -5.12
N PHE A 104 23.66 33.86 -5.53
CA PHE A 104 24.34 32.68 -6.06
C PHE A 104 23.77 32.38 -7.44
N ASP A 105 24.65 32.32 -8.44
CA ASP A 105 24.32 31.97 -9.81
C ASP A 105 25.16 30.77 -10.25
N GLY A 106 24.58 29.57 -10.18
CA GLY A 106 25.22 28.33 -10.64
C GLY A 106 25.41 28.24 -12.15
N GLY A 107 24.90 29.21 -12.94
CA GLY A 107 24.84 29.11 -14.39
C GLY A 107 24.00 27.89 -14.83
N THR A 108 24.46 27.19 -15.87
CA THR A 108 23.76 26.01 -16.45
C THR A 108 24.45 24.68 -16.12
N SER A 109 25.54 24.71 -15.36
CA SER A 109 26.35 23.52 -15.10
C SER A 109 27.27 23.60 -13.87
N GLY A 110 27.11 24.64 -13.02
CA GLY A 110 27.90 24.77 -11.81
C GLY A 110 27.51 23.73 -10.78
N THR A 111 28.49 22.98 -10.27
CA THR A 111 28.25 21.95 -9.24
C THR A 111 28.66 22.48 -7.88
N VAL A 112 27.74 22.43 -6.91
CA VAL A 112 28.10 22.57 -5.50
C VAL A 112 28.10 21.20 -4.86
N GLU A 113 29.22 20.83 -4.23
CA GLU A 113 29.31 19.63 -3.42
C GLU A 113 29.46 20.00 -1.94
N LEU A 114 28.51 19.55 -1.13
CA LEU A 114 28.59 19.66 0.33
C LEU A 114 29.31 18.41 0.85
N ALA A 115 30.64 18.51 0.92
CA ALA A 115 31.58 17.43 1.20
C ALA A 115 31.97 17.34 2.68
N GLY A 116 32.83 16.37 3.02
CA GLY A 116 33.38 16.18 4.37
C GLY A 116 32.54 15.24 5.24
N ASN A 117 33.05 14.83 6.40
CA ASN A 117 32.39 13.84 7.27
C ASN A 117 31.84 14.45 8.58
N GLU A 118 31.79 15.78 8.64
CA GLU A 118 31.29 16.53 9.79
C GLU A 118 29.92 17.14 9.49
N ASP A 119 29.13 17.33 10.55
CA ASP A 119 27.84 17.99 10.47
C ASP A 119 27.97 19.40 9.87
N ALA A 120 26.99 19.78 9.05
CA ALA A 120 26.96 21.06 8.39
C ALA A 120 25.53 21.58 8.20
N SER A 121 25.41 22.82 7.72
CA SER A 121 24.14 23.41 7.39
C SER A 121 24.14 24.19 6.07
N VAL A 122 22.96 24.28 5.44
CA VAL A 122 22.66 25.22 4.36
C VAL A 122 21.73 26.29 4.93
N ASN A 123 22.20 27.54 4.95
CA ASN A 123 21.50 28.68 5.53
C ASN A 123 21.17 29.69 4.44
N GLY A 124 20.06 30.42 4.63
CA GLY A 124 19.55 31.36 3.65
C GLY A 124 18.82 30.69 2.48
N THR A 125 18.65 31.41 1.38
CA THR A 125 17.94 30.90 0.19
C THR A 125 18.94 30.63 -0.92
N THR A 126 18.95 29.41 -1.47
CA THR A 126 19.85 29.06 -2.58
C THR A 126 19.15 28.16 -3.58
N THR A 127 19.26 28.51 -4.87
CA THR A 127 18.93 27.60 -5.97
C THR A 127 20.24 27.07 -6.51
N PHE A 128 20.53 25.81 -6.22
CA PHE A 128 21.66 25.09 -6.80
C PHE A 128 21.28 24.60 -8.20
N GLU A 129 22.23 24.67 -9.13
CA GLU A 129 22.06 24.05 -10.43
C GLU A 129 22.25 22.53 -10.30
N GLU A 130 23.45 22.08 -9.91
CA GLU A 130 23.73 20.71 -9.47
C GLU A 130 24.14 20.72 -7.98
N LEU A 131 23.52 19.83 -7.18
CA LEU A 131 23.86 19.65 -5.77
C LEU A 131 24.31 18.21 -5.51
N VAL A 132 25.54 18.06 -5.03
CA VAL A 132 26.08 16.79 -4.56
C VAL A 132 26.21 16.84 -3.04
N VAL A 133 25.71 15.82 -2.35
CA VAL A 133 25.85 15.67 -0.90
C VAL A 133 26.72 14.47 -0.59
N SER A 134 27.90 14.74 -0.04
CA SER A 134 28.95 13.77 0.27
C SER A 134 29.35 13.86 1.74
N LYS A 135 28.36 13.70 2.64
CA LYS A 135 28.51 13.85 4.08
C LYS A 135 28.84 12.53 4.82
N GLY A 136 29.55 11.61 4.18
CA GLY A 136 29.93 10.34 4.81
C GLY A 136 28.78 9.32 4.89
N ASN A 137 28.08 9.24 6.02
CA ASN A 137 27.00 8.25 6.22
C ASN A 137 25.81 8.84 7.01
N LEU A 138 24.79 8.02 7.30
CA LEU A 138 23.56 8.45 7.99
C LEU A 138 23.76 9.05 9.40
N ALA A 139 24.92 8.89 10.03
CA ALA A 139 25.23 9.50 11.33
C ALA A 139 25.65 10.98 11.21
N THR A 140 26.04 11.44 10.02
CA THR A 140 26.46 12.82 9.76
C THR A 140 25.33 13.57 9.07
N THR A 141 24.99 14.74 9.59
CA THR A 141 23.81 15.50 9.17
C THR A 141 24.17 16.75 8.35
N LEU A 142 23.45 16.94 7.24
CA LEU A 142 23.34 18.23 6.57
C LEU A 142 21.99 18.85 6.89
N THR A 143 21.96 19.91 7.70
CA THR A 143 20.70 20.58 8.07
C THR A 143 20.39 21.71 7.10
N ILE A 144 19.24 21.65 6.43
CA ILE A 144 18.73 22.74 5.59
C ILE A 144 17.95 23.69 6.49
N ASN A 145 18.44 24.90 6.72
CA ASN A 145 17.79 25.88 7.62
C ASN A 145 16.97 26.96 6.88
N GLY A 146 17.08 27.03 5.55
CA GLY A 146 16.33 27.97 4.72
C GLY A 146 15.66 27.30 3.52
N ASN A 147 15.52 28.03 2.42
CA ASN A 147 14.90 27.53 1.20
C ASN A 147 15.96 27.07 0.21
N THR A 148 16.01 25.78 -0.06
CA THR A 148 16.94 25.18 -1.00
C THR A 148 16.20 24.58 -2.17
N THR A 149 16.56 24.98 -3.39
CA THR A 149 16.07 24.37 -4.62
C THR A 149 17.24 23.75 -5.36
N VAL A 150 17.06 22.55 -5.89
CA VAL A 150 17.88 22.00 -6.96
C VAL A 150 17.10 22.19 -8.25
N SER A 151 17.63 23.02 -9.15
CA SER A 151 16.93 23.50 -10.33
C SER A 151 16.63 22.36 -11.31
N GLY A 152 15.73 22.62 -12.26
CA GLY A 152 15.46 21.70 -13.37
C GLY A 152 16.63 21.47 -14.34
N GLY A 153 17.70 22.26 -14.26
CA GLY A 153 18.84 22.17 -15.18
C GLY A 153 19.95 21.21 -14.72
N GLY A 154 20.01 20.89 -13.42
CA GLY A 154 20.92 19.87 -12.86
C GLY A 154 20.18 18.81 -12.04
N SER A 155 20.89 18.14 -11.14
CA SER A 155 20.40 17.01 -10.34
C SER A 155 20.82 17.10 -8.88
N LEU A 156 20.07 16.38 -8.03
CA LEU A 156 20.47 16.06 -6.67
C LEU A 156 21.14 14.70 -6.65
N THR A 157 22.42 14.67 -6.26
CA THR A 157 23.21 13.45 -6.12
C THR A 157 23.56 13.20 -4.65
N LEU A 158 23.29 11.98 -4.15
CA LEU A 158 23.58 11.58 -2.78
C LEU A 158 24.67 10.51 -2.76
N ASN A 159 25.81 10.83 -2.13
CA ASN A 159 26.91 9.89 -1.90
C ASN A 159 27.00 9.44 -0.43
N GLY A 160 26.50 10.27 0.50
CA GLY A 160 26.49 9.99 1.93
C GLY A 160 25.86 11.11 2.74
N GLY A 161 25.36 10.81 3.93
CA GLY A 161 24.82 11.81 4.86
C GLY A 161 23.30 11.83 4.98
N LEU A 162 22.82 12.36 6.11
CA LEU A 162 21.40 12.58 6.36
C LEU A 162 21.04 14.06 6.13
N ILE A 163 20.20 14.33 5.13
CA ILE A 163 19.65 15.67 4.92
C ILE A 163 18.47 15.88 5.86
N LYS A 164 18.57 16.86 6.75
CA LYS A 164 17.53 17.18 7.75
C LYS A 164 16.82 18.49 7.44
N ILE A 165 15.48 18.49 7.50
CA ILE A 165 14.62 19.62 7.11
C ILE A 165 13.67 20.00 8.28
N PRO A 166 14.03 20.99 9.11
CA PRO A 166 13.23 21.51 10.23
C PRO A 166 12.09 22.44 9.78
N GLY A 167 11.22 22.82 10.74
CA GLY A 167 9.92 23.48 10.57
C GLY A 167 9.80 24.66 9.60
N SER A 168 10.84 25.48 9.45
CA SER A 168 10.82 26.67 8.59
C SER A 168 11.55 26.51 7.26
N ALA A 169 12.10 25.32 6.99
CA ALA A 169 12.96 25.07 5.86
C ALA A 169 12.25 24.31 4.74
N SER A 170 12.80 24.41 3.53
CA SER A 170 12.33 23.65 2.38
C SER A 170 13.49 23.13 1.54
N LEU A 171 13.33 21.91 1.02
CA LEU A 171 14.15 21.35 -0.04
C LEU A 171 13.24 20.94 -1.21
N SER A 172 13.42 21.57 -2.36
CA SER A 172 12.76 21.19 -3.61
C SER A 172 13.79 20.66 -4.60
N CYS A 173 13.54 19.49 -5.19
CA CYS A 173 14.33 18.93 -6.28
C CYS A 173 13.47 18.87 -7.54
N GLU A 174 13.63 19.83 -8.44
CA GLU A 174 12.74 19.99 -9.60
C GLU A 174 12.96 18.91 -10.66
N TYR A 175 14.21 18.45 -10.78
CA TYR A 175 14.58 17.39 -11.71
C TYR A 175 15.66 16.48 -11.13
N SER A 176 15.58 15.21 -11.49
CA SER A 176 16.66 14.24 -11.38
C SER A 176 16.42 13.17 -12.42
N ARG A 177 17.49 12.70 -13.08
CA ARG A 177 17.37 11.59 -14.04
C ARG A 177 16.81 10.33 -13.39
N GLU A 178 17.18 10.10 -12.12
CA GLU A 178 16.65 9.09 -11.20
C GLU A 178 17.24 9.41 -9.82
N LEU A 179 16.41 9.70 -8.81
CA LEU A 179 16.94 9.97 -7.48
C LEU A 179 17.16 8.65 -6.75
N LYS A 180 18.43 8.23 -6.70
CA LYS A 180 18.87 7.09 -5.90
C LYS A 180 19.37 7.54 -4.53
N ILE A 181 18.76 7.02 -3.48
CA ILE A 181 19.20 7.19 -2.09
C ILE A 181 19.98 5.94 -1.71
N PRO A 182 21.33 5.98 -1.64
CA PRO A 182 22.12 4.83 -1.20
C PRO A 182 21.93 4.56 0.31
N ALA A 183 22.35 3.37 0.77
CA ALA A 183 22.23 2.97 2.17
C ALA A 183 22.93 3.93 3.16
N THR A 184 23.91 4.70 2.68
CA THR A 184 24.66 5.70 3.45
C THR A 184 23.99 7.08 3.49
N SER A 185 22.85 7.27 2.81
CA SER A 185 22.21 8.57 2.66
C SER A 185 20.73 8.55 3.02
N GLY A 186 20.17 9.73 3.28
CA GLY A 186 18.74 9.84 3.45
C GLY A 186 18.21 11.25 3.65
N PHE A 187 16.89 11.31 3.83
CA PHE A 187 16.14 12.50 4.20
C PHE A 187 15.47 12.30 5.56
N GLU A 188 15.49 13.32 6.40
CA GLU A 188 14.69 13.42 7.63
C GLU A 188 13.93 14.75 7.65
N VAL A 189 12.61 14.69 7.43
CA VAL A 189 11.71 15.84 7.56
C VAL A 189 11.22 15.91 9.00
N THR A 190 11.68 16.92 9.75
CA THR A 190 11.33 17.12 11.16
C THR A 190 10.36 18.28 11.38
N GLY A 191 9.81 18.84 10.30
CA GLY A 191 8.79 19.89 10.36
C GLY A 191 8.65 20.71 9.08
N GLY A 192 9.70 20.77 8.23
CA GLY A 192 9.69 21.58 7.01
C GLY A 192 9.04 20.87 5.83
N SER A 193 9.48 21.22 4.61
CA SER A 193 8.98 20.60 3.39
C SER A 193 10.06 19.97 2.52
N LEU A 194 9.79 18.75 2.03
CA LEU A 194 10.55 18.09 0.97
C LEU A 194 9.64 17.94 -0.25
N SER A 195 10.09 18.32 -1.44
CA SER A 195 9.33 18.12 -2.67
C SER A 195 10.24 17.66 -3.81
N THR A 196 9.72 16.78 -4.67
CA THR A 196 10.43 16.25 -5.84
C THR A 196 9.59 16.42 -7.10
N GLY A 197 10.25 16.60 -8.24
CA GLY A 197 9.62 16.76 -9.54
C GLY A 197 9.14 15.45 -10.16
N ASN A 198 9.03 15.43 -11.49
CA ASN A 198 8.49 14.29 -12.24
C ASN A 198 9.55 13.18 -12.42
N PHE A 199 9.84 12.44 -11.36
CA PHE A 199 10.71 11.27 -11.41
C PHE A 199 10.41 10.30 -10.26
N SER A 200 10.82 9.04 -10.43
CA SER A 200 10.75 8.03 -9.38
C SER A 200 11.98 8.07 -8.48
N ILE A 201 11.82 7.54 -7.27
CA ILE A 201 12.86 7.48 -6.23
C ILE A 201 13.15 6.04 -5.91
N THR A 202 14.43 5.68 -5.96
CA THR A 202 14.93 4.40 -5.46
C THR A 202 15.54 4.60 -4.09
N ASN A 203 14.90 4.05 -3.06
CA ASN A 203 15.33 4.18 -1.68
C ASN A 203 16.01 2.89 -1.18
N ASN A 204 17.35 2.92 -1.12
CA ASN A 204 18.16 1.93 -0.41
C ASN A 204 18.63 2.45 0.96
N GLY A 205 18.38 3.73 1.26
CA GLY A 205 18.78 4.40 2.48
C GLY A 205 17.58 4.79 3.34
N LEU A 206 17.58 6.02 3.85
CA LEU A 206 16.54 6.48 4.77
C LEU A 206 15.65 7.55 4.13
N ILE A 207 14.34 7.34 4.16
CA ILE A 207 13.34 8.42 4.08
C ILE A 207 12.60 8.40 5.41
N ARG A 208 12.67 9.50 6.18
CA ARG A 208 11.97 9.63 7.46
C ARG A 208 11.19 10.93 7.54
N VAL A 209 9.94 10.84 7.97
CA VAL A 209 9.07 11.99 8.25
C VAL A 209 8.59 11.88 9.69
N THR A 210 9.00 12.83 10.53
CA THR A 210 8.56 12.93 11.93
C THR A 210 7.66 14.12 12.19
N SER A 211 7.56 15.05 11.24
CA SER A 211 6.62 16.17 11.16
C SER A 211 6.82 16.85 9.80
N GLY A 212 5.98 17.83 9.45
CA GLY A 212 6.07 18.56 8.17
C GLY A 212 5.47 17.81 7.00
N THR A 213 5.89 18.15 5.78
CA THR A 213 5.31 17.64 4.54
C THR A 213 6.37 17.09 3.59
N ALA A 214 6.17 15.89 3.06
CA ALA A 214 7.00 15.32 1.99
C ALA A 214 6.16 14.99 0.76
N ASN A 215 6.51 15.54 -0.40
CA ASN A 215 5.83 15.31 -1.68
C ASN A 215 6.77 14.58 -2.64
N PHE A 216 6.34 13.42 -3.12
CA PHE A 216 7.10 12.55 -4.00
C PHE A 216 6.44 12.38 -5.36
N GLY A 217 7.11 12.87 -6.41
CA GLY A 217 6.60 12.81 -7.78
C GLY A 217 5.53 13.85 -8.10
N THR A 218 5.27 14.02 -9.39
CA THR A 218 4.18 14.88 -9.92
C THR A 218 3.38 14.21 -11.04
N ASN A 219 3.68 12.95 -11.37
CA ASN A 219 3.02 12.18 -12.41
C ASN A 219 2.56 10.81 -11.86
N SER A 220 1.47 10.26 -12.39
CA SER A 220 0.93 8.94 -12.02
C SER A 220 1.90 7.77 -12.24
N GLY A 221 2.91 7.95 -13.10
CA GLY A 221 3.98 6.99 -13.29
C GLY A 221 5.00 6.93 -12.15
N ASN A 222 5.12 8.00 -11.35
CA ASN A 222 6.18 8.13 -10.35
C ASN A 222 5.94 7.23 -9.14
N SER A 223 7.03 6.73 -8.56
CA SER A 223 7.00 5.88 -7.38
C SER A 223 8.11 6.18 -6.40
N VAL A 224 7.88 5.83 -5.15
CA VAL A 224 8.92 5.62 -4.15
C VAL A 224 9.08 4.11 -3.98
N HIS A 225 10.20 3.57 -4.41
CA HIS A 225 10.51 2.14 -4.27
C HIS A 225 11.56 1.94 -3.19
N THR A 226 11.13 1.36 -2.05
CA THR A 226 12.02 0.98 -0.97
C THR A 226 12.51 -0.45 -1.19
N GLN A 227 13.82 -0.64 -1.28
CA GLN A 227 14.42 -1.91 -1.66
C GLN A 227 15.74 -2.20 -0.93
N VAL A 228 16.22 -3.44 -1.04
CA VAL A 228 17.41 -3.94 -0.32
C VAL A 228 17.19 -3.76 1.19
N ASP A 229 17.95 -2.86 1.83
CA ASP A 229 17.85 -2.56 3.26
C ASP A 229 17.27 -1.17 3.53
N GLY A 230 16.71 -0.50 2.52
CA GLY A 230 16.12 0.84 2.67
C GLY A 230 14.99 0.89 3.67
N ALA A 231 14.83 2.04 4.34
CA ALA A 231 13.80 2.31 5.32
C ALA A 231 12.96 3.54 4.91
N PHE A 232 11.65 3.37 4.87
CA PHE A 232 10.67 4.44 4.70
C PHE A 232 9.85 4.54 5.98
N ILE A 233 10.00 5.63 6.73
CA ILE A 233 9.49 5.77 8.10
C ILE A 233 8.64 7.01 8.22
N VAL A 234 7.37 6.87 8.60
CA VAL A 234 6.46 7.98 8.91
C VAL A 234 5.99 7.85 10.36
N LYS A 235 6.37 8.81 11.19
CA LYS A 235 5.97 8.88 12.60
C LYS A 235 4.87 9.91 12.84
N ASN A 236 4.88 10.99 12.06
CA ASN A 236 3.88 12.05 12.03
C ASN A 236 4.10 12.89 10.74
N GLY A 237 3.27 13.91 10.51
CA GLY A 237 3.32 14.75 9.32
C GLY A 237 2.52 14.18 8.16
N THR A 238 2.67 14.80 6.99
CA THR A 238 1.96 14.46 5.75
C THR A 238 2.94 13.99 4.70
N VAL A 239 2.66 12.86 4.06
CA VAL A 239 3.41 12.36 2.91
C VAL A 239 2.47 12.17 1.74
N ASN A 240 2.80 12.75 0.60
CA ASN A 240 2.05 12.60 -0.64
C ASN A 240 2.91 11.92 -1.70
N ILE A 241 2.39 10.87 -2.34
CA ILE A 241 3.07 10.16 -3.42
C ILE A 241 2.17 10.17 -4.66
N ALA A 242 2.67 10.74 -5.76
CA ALA A 242 1.90 10.93 -6.99
C ALA A 242 1.33 9.64 -7.57
N GLY A 243 2.11 8.55 -7.52
CA GLY A 243 1.69 7.22 -7.95
C GLY A 243 1.76 6.20 -6.83
N ARG A 244 2.91 5.52 -6.69
CA ARG A 244 3.02 4.29 -5.89
C ARG A 244 4.06 4.35 -4.78
N LEU A 245 3.75 3.69 -3.66
CA LEU A 245 4.71 3.28 -2.64
C LEU A 245 4.93 1.78 -2.76
N GLU A 246 6.12 1.39 -3.21
CA GLU A 246 6.48 -0.01 -3.45
C GLU A 246 7.53 -0.45 -2.43
N ASN A 247 7.37 -1.65 -1.87
CA ASN A 247 8.36 -2.21 -0.96
C ASN A 247 8.78 -3.65 -1.31
N THR A 248 10.10 -3.80 -1.40
CA THR A 248 10.82 -5.07 -1.51
C THR A 248 11.88 -5.22 -0.42
N ALA A 249 12.10 -4.19 0.41
CA ALA A 249 13.09 -4.20 1.48
C ALA A 249 12.59 -4.92 2.74
N ARG A 250 13.54 -5.54 3.44
CA ARG A 250 13.38 -6.15 4.77
C ARG A 250 14.73 -6.13 5.48
N GLY A 251 14.76 -6.38 6.78
CA GLY A 251 16.00 -6.42 7.56
C GLY A 251 16.24 -5.13 8.32
N THR A 252 17.49 -4.67 8.33
CA THR A 252 17.92 -3.54 9.15
C THR A 252 18.81 -2.60 8.35
N LEU A 253 18.49 -1.30 8.39
CA LEU A 253 19.30 -0.24 7.82
C LEU A 253 20.37 0.21 8.81
N GLU A 254 21.62 -0.08 8.48
CA GLU A 254 22.80 0.34 9.24
C GLU A 254 23.36 1.70 8.77
N PRO A 255 24.10 2.44 9.61
CA PRO A 255 24.50 2.13 10.99
C PRO A 255 23.44 2.49 12.06
N LEU A 256 22.27 2.95 11.66
CA LEU A 256 21.25 3.44 12.61
C LEU A 256 20.40 2.33 13.24
N GLY A 257 20.58 1.06 12.84
CA GLY A 257 19.83 -0.07 13.38
C GLY A 257 18.31 0.02 13.16
N LEU A 258 17.86 0.66 12.08
CA LEU A 258 16.43 0.89 11.83
C LEU A 258 15.80 -0.29 11.09
N SER A 259 14.53 -0.58 11.35
CA SER A 259 13.81 -1.56 10.53
C SER A 259 13.74 -1.10 9.08
N SER A 260 14.22 -1.94 8.17
CA SER A 260 14.03 -1.75 6.72
C SER A 260 12.59 -2.06 6.32
N GLY A 261 12.20 -1.58 5.14
CA GLY A 261 10.84 -1.64 4.64
C GLY A 261 10.04 -0.38 4.97
N ILE A 262 8.71 -0.52 4.99
CA ILE A 262 7.79 0.58 5.30
C ILE A 262 7.41 0.50 6.79
N THR A 263 7.58 1.61 7.51
CA THR A 263 7.07 1.77 8.88
C THR A 263 6.20 3.02 8.94
N VAL A 264 4.92 2.86 9.31
CA VAL A 264 4.00 3.98 9.55
C VAL A 264 3.43 3.79 10.96
N SER A 265 3.76 4.70 11.87
CA SER A 265 3.29 4.66 13.26
C SER A 265 2.44 5.87 13.64
N GLY A 266 2.19 6.77 12.69
CA GLY A 266 1.46 8.02 12.85
C GLY A 266 1.57 8.88 11.59
N GLY A 267 0.87 10.00 11.56
CA GLY A 267 0.78 10.85 10.36
C GLY A 267 -0.12 10.29 9.27
N GLU A 268 -0.08 10.92 8.10
CA GLU A 268 -0.88 10.54 6.93
C GLU A 268 0.04 10.32 5.72
N VAL A 269 -0.16 9.19 5.03
CA VAL A 269 0.50 8.86 3.76
C VAL A 269 -0.56 8.73 2.68
N THR A 270 -0.64 9.70 1.78
CA THR A 270 -1.58 9.72 0.66
C THR A 270 -0.91 9.25 -0.61
N LEU A 271 -1.45 8.17 -1.17
CA LEU A 271 -0.94 7.46 -2.35
C LEU A 271 -1.82 7.77 -3.56
N SER A 272 -1.21 7.68 -4.74
CA SER A 272 -1.86 7.96 -6.01
C SER A 272 -2.55 9.31 -6.03
N THR A 273 -1.87 10.36 -5.54
CA THR A 273 -2.44 11.72 -5.57
C THR A 273 -2.68 12.23 -6.99
N VAL A 274 -1.98 11.65 -7.98
CA VAL A 274 -2.21 11.86 -9.41
C VAL A 274 -2.84 10.61 -10.05
N GLY A 275 -2.42 9.41 -9.66
CA GLY A 275 -3.04 8.14 -10.08
C GLY A 275 -2.03 7.00 -10.20
N ASN A 276 -2.50 5.80 -10.53
CA ASN A 276 -1.65 4.63 -10.78
C ASN A 276 -2.05 3.92 -12.09
N GLY A 277 -1.11 3.84 -13.03
CA GLY A 277 -1.32 3.18 -14.34
C GLY A 277 -0.55 1.86 -14.50
N LEU A 278 0.14 1.37 -13.47
CA LEU A 278 0.98 0.16 -13.59
C LEU A 278 0.17 -1.11 -13.29
N SER A 279 0.16 -2.03 -14.24
CA SER A 279 -0.58 -3.30 -14.13
C SER A 279 -0.01 -4.20 -13.03
N ASN A 280 -0.89 -4.83 -12.26
CA ASN A 280 -0.57 -5.78 -11.18
C ASN A 280 0.24 -5.20 -10.02
N THR A 281 0.38 -3.88 -9.94
CA THR A 281 1.11 -3.21 -8.86
C THR A 281 0.21 -2.19 -8.21
N GLY A 282 -0.08 -2.39 -6.93
CA GLY A 282 -0.90 -1.46 -6.15
C GLY A 282 -0.26 -0.08 -5.99
N SER A 283 -1.11 0.91 -5.70
CA SER A 283 -0.71 2.22 -5.18
C SER A 283 0.08 2.07 -3.87
N LEU A 284 -0.32 1.10 -3.04
CA LEU A 284 0.56 0.44 -2.07
C LEU A 284 0.83 -0.98 -2.54
N ASN A 285 2.10 -1.34 -2.70
CA ASN A 285 2.48 -2.69 -3.10
C ASN A 285 3.65 -3.21 -2.25
N VAL A 286 3.38 -4.21 -1.40
CA VAL A 286 4.39 -4.85 -0.57
C VAL A 286 4.54 -6.30 -1.00
N THR A 287 5.68 -6.60 -1.60
CA THR A 287 6.00 -7.93 -2.15
C THR A 287 6.16 -8.98 -1.06
N SER A 288 6.28 -10.26 -1.46
CA SER A 288 6.56 -11.37 -0.54
C SER A 288 7.83 -11.14 0.31
N ASN A 289 8.85 -10.47 -0.25
CA ASN A 289 10.07 -10.13 0.48
C ASN A 289 9.92 -8.88 1.36
N GLY A 290 9.06 -7.93 0.98
CA GLY A 290 8.95 -6.63 1.63
C GLY A 290 8.33 -6.69 3.03
N ALA A 291 8.90 -5.96 3.98
CA ALA A 291 8.35 -5.74 5.31
C ALA A 291 7.40 -4.52 5.38
N LEU A 292 6.37 -4.61 6.21
CA LEU A 292 5.45 -3.52 6.53
C LEU A 292 5.19 -3.53 8.03
N ASN A 293 5.44 -2.42 8.71
CA ASN A 293 5.00 -2.22 10.08
C ASN A 293 4.09 -0.99 10.14
N PHE A 294 2.80 -1.23 10.03
CA PHE A 294 1.77 -0.19 10.03
C PHE A 294 1.03 -0.20 11.36
N SER A 295 1.60 0.47 12.36
CA SER A 295 1.17 0.40 13.76
C SER A 295 0.32 1.59 14.23
N GLY A 296 -0.02 2.50 13.32
CA GLY A 296 -0.72 3.75 13.61
C GLY A 296 -0.68 4.71 12.42
N GLY A 297 -1.47 5.78 12.48
CA GLY A 297 -1.62 6.72 11.36
C GLY A 297 -2.53 6.18 10.26
N THR A 298 -2.55 6.88 9.12
CA THR A 298 -3.45 6.59 8.01
C THR A 298 -2.68 6.47 6.70
N ILE A 299 -2.98 5.44 5.92
CA ILE A 299 -2.58 5.33 4.51
C ILE A 299 -3.84 5.56 3.67
N VAL A 300 -3.85 6.62 2.86
CA VAL A 300 -4.97 7.02 2.02
C VAL A 300 -4.72 6.61 0.58
N PHE A 301 -5.66 5.91 -0.05
CA PHE A 301 -5.69 5.64 -1.49
C PHE A 301 -6.56 6.70 -2.14
N GLN A 302 -5.96 7.72 -2.76
CA GLN A 302 -6.73 8.88 -3.26
C GLN A 302 -7.43 8.59 -4.58
N ASN A 303 -6.70 8.09 -5.58
CA ASN A 303 -7.27 7.77 -6.90
C ASN A 303 -7.16 6.27 -7.16
N PRO A 304 -8.22 5.62 -7.68
CA PRO A 304 -8.17 4.22 -8.05
C PRO A 304 -7.25 4.00 -9.26
N SER A 305 -6.74 2.78 -9.38
CA SER A 305 -5.88 2.32 -10.47
C SER A 305 -6.62 2.39 -11.80
N THR A 306 -5.94 2.93 -12.81
CA THR A 306 -6.42 2.97 -14.21
C THR A 306 -5.68 1.98 -15.10
N ALA A 307 -4.90 1.08 -14.50
CA ALA A 307 -4.10 0.09 -15.22
C ALA A 307 -4.96 -0.96 -15.94
N GLY A 308 -4.42 -1.61 -16.98
CA GLY A 308 -5.13 -2.67 -17.70
C GLY A 308 -5.52 -3.87 -16.83
N THR A 309 -4.68 -4.21 -15.84
CA THR A 309 -5.07 -5.08 -14.72
C THR A 309 -4.96 -4.29 -13.42
N THR A 310 -6.09 -3.78 -12.97
CA THR A 310 -6.21 -2.86 -11.82
C THR A 310 -5.83 -3.55 -10.50
N LEU A 311 -5.17 -2.76 -9.65
CA LEU A 311 -4.81 -3.08 -8.27
C LEU A 311 -4.48 -1.78 -7.53
N ASP A 312 -5.04 -1.59 -6.34
CA ASP A 312 -4.77 -0.41 -5.49
C ASP A 312 -4.00 -0.78 -4.24
N LEU A 313 -4.40 -1.87 -3.59
CA LEU A 313 -3.70 -2.44 -2.44
C LEU A 313 -3.23 -3.86 -2.77
N GLY A 314 -1.91 -4.08 -2.77
CA GLY A 314 -1.28 -5.39 -2.91
C GLY A 314 -0.40 -5.73 -1.71
N LEU A 315 -0.87 -6.57 -0.79
CA LEU A 315 -0.05 -7.12 0.31
C LEU A 315 0.12 -8.63 0.14
N LEU A 316 1.30 -9.04 -0.30
CA LEU A 316 1.59 -10.43 -0.59
C LEU A 316 2.14 -11.14 0.66
N ASP A 317 1.72 -12.38 0.88
CA ASP A 317 2.34 -13.25 1.89
C ASP A 317 3.80 -13.57 1.50
N GLY A 318 4.63 -13.85 2.51
CA GLY A 318 6.02 -14.24 2.31
C GLY A 318 6.91 -13.94 3.51
N TYR A 319 8.19 -13.76 3.21
CA TYR A 319 9.24 -13.66 4.23
C TYR A 319 9.28 -12.33 4.98
N GLY A 320 8.88 -11.23 4.35
CA GLY A 320 8.88 -9.92 4.99
C GLY A 320 7.72 -9.84 5.98
N THR A 321 8.00 -9.56 7.25
CA THR A 321 6.97 -9.39 8.28
C THR A 321 6.05 -8.23 7.91
N LYS A 322 4.75 -8.49 7.91
CA LYS A 322 3.71 -7.49 7.64
C LYS A 322 2.78 -7.43 8.84
N ASN A 323 2.83 -6.30 9.55
CA ASN A 323 1.95 -5.97 10.65
C ASN A 323 1.09 -4.77 10.23
N THR A 324 -0.21 -4.83 10.49
CA THR A 324 -1.15 -3.74 10.25
C THR A 324 -1.84 -3.25 11.52
N ASP A 325 -1.51 -3.80 12.69
CA ASP A 325 -2.24 -3.57 13.93
C ASP A 325 -2.16 -2.11 14.40
N GLY A 326 -3.29 -1.40 14.41
CA GLY A 326 -3.42 0.02 14.76
C GLY A 326 -3.39 1.00 13.59
N GLY A 327 -3.00 0.58 12.39
CA GLY A 327 -3.05 1.41 11.17
C GLY A 327 -4.43 1.49 10.54
N ILE A 328 -4.72 2.59 9.83
CA ILE A 328 -5.97 2.81 9.07
C ILE A 328 -5.70 2.83 7.57
N PHE A 329 -6.25 1.87 6.83
CA PHE A 329 -6.35 1.92 5.38
C PHE A 329 -7.61 2.70 5.00
N GLN A 330 -7.44 3.91 4.46
CA GLN A 330 -8.54 4.76 4.02
C GLN A 330 -8.63 4.75 2.49
N PHE A 331 -9.78 4.35 1.95
CA PHE A 331 -10.04 4.36 0.52
C PHE A 331 -10.85 5.60 0.14
N GLY A 332 -10.24 6.47 -0.66
CA GLY A 332 -10.77 7.75 -1.06
C GLY A 332 -10.62 8.87 -0.02
N ASN A 333 -10.76 10.10 -0.51
CA ASN A 333 -10.79 11.35 0.25
C ASN A 333 -11.57 12.41 -0.56
N ASN A 334 -11.53 13.68 -0.14
CA ASN A 334 -12.25 14.77 -0.83
C ASN A 334 -11.77 15.05 -2.27
N SER A 335 -10.62 14.53 -2.68
CA SER A 335 -10.08 14.66 -4.04
C SER A 335 -10.35 13.44 -4.91
N THR A 336 -10.99 12.40 -4.36
CA THR A 336 -11.33 11.17 -5.08
C THR A 336 -12.50 11.42 -6.02
N PRO A 337 -12.44 10.95 -7.28
CA PRO A 337 -13.59 11.02 -8.19
C PRO A 337 -14.80 10.27 -7.64
N ASP A 338 -16.00 10.81 -7.86
CA ASP A 338 -17.26 10.16 -7.48
C ASP A 338 -17.38 8.76 -8.08
N GLN A 339 -17.98 7.82 -7.33
CA GLN A 339 -18.21 6.43 -7.77
C GLN A 339 -16.92 5.68 -8.11
N SER A 340 -15.82 6.00 -7.42
CA SER A 340 -14.55 5.28 -7.56
C SER A 340 -14.66 3.86 -7.01
N GLU A 341 -14.05 2.90 -7.71
CA GLU A 341 -13.88 1.52 -7.26
C GLU A 341 -12.39 1.24 -7.01
N PHE A 342 -12.04 0.82 -5.79
CA PHE A 342 -10.67 0.42 -5.43
C PHE A 342 -10.55 -1.09 -5.35
N ILE A 343 -9.49 -1.64 -5.94
CA ILE A 343 -9.25 -3.08 -6.00
C ILE A 343 -8.24 -3.52 -4.92
N ILE A 344 -8.66 -4.45 -4.07
CA ILE A 344 -7.89 -4.93 -2.93
C ILE A 344 -7.47 -6.39 -3.13
N SER A 345 -6.18 -6.67 -2.96
CA SER A 345 -5.64 -8.02 -2.81
C SER A 345 -4.68 -8.06 -1.62
N SER A 346 -5.08 -8.75 -0.56
CA SER A 346 -4.28 -8.86 0.65
C SER A 346 -4.31 -10.29 1.19
N ALA A 347 -3.15 -10.92 1.26
CA ALA A 347 -2.97 -12.17 1.99
C ALA A 347 -2.72 -11.93 3.49
N ILE A 348 -2.61 -10.68 3.91
CA ILE A 348 -2.40 -10.23 5.29
C ILE A 348 -3.71 -9.62 5.81
N PRO A 349 -4.14 -9.92 7.04
CA PRO A 349 -5.28 -9.23 7.63
C PRO A 349 -5.09 -7.71 7.61
N LEU A 350 -6.16 -6.96 7.35
CA LEU A 350 -6.17 -5.50 7.43
C LEU A 350 -6.84 -5.10 8.74
N ASN A 351 -6.19 -4.27 9.55
CA ASN A 351 -6.69 -3.96 10.88
C ASN A 351 -7.91 -3.03 10.86
N ASN A 352 -7.74 -1.81 10.33
CA ASN A 352 -8.83 -0.87 10.15
C ASN A 352 -8.98 -0.49 8.69
N ILE A 353 -10.22 -0.51 8.18
CA ILE A 353 -10.58 -0.01 6.87
C ILE A 353 -11.64 1.07 7.01
N THR A 354 -11.44 2.20 6.32
CA THR A 354 -12.44 3.25 6.15
C THR A 354 -12.61 3.63 4.68
N SER A 355 -13.74 4.25 4.32
CA SER A 355 -13.92 4.85 3.00
C SER A 355 -14.40 6.30 3.07
N ALA A 356 -14.13 7.08 2.01
CA ALA A 356 -14.88 8.28 1.70
C ALA A 356 -16.27 7.92 1.12
N PRO A 357 -17.25 8.84 1.12
CA PRO A 357 -18.56 8.59 0.53
C PRO A 357 -18.47 8.21 -0.96
N ASP A 358 -19.45 7.42 -1.43
CA ASP A 358 -19.58 7.03 -2.84
C ASP A 358 -18.34 6.29 -3.40
N VAL A 359 -17.62 5.55 -2.54
CA VAL A 359 -16.44 4.72 -2.90
C VAL A 359 -16.76 3.24 -2.71
N ASN A 360 -16.54 2.44 -3.74
CA ASN A 360 -16.67 0.98 -3.68
C ASN A 360 -15.32 0.30 -3.49
N LEU A 361 -15.32 -0.82 -2.77
CA LEU A 361 -14.16 -1.70 -2.59
C LEU A 361 -14.44 -3.03 -3.26
N LYS A 362 -13.59 -3.44 -4.21
CA LYS A 362 -13.72 -4.74 -4.87
C LYS A 362 -12.58 -5.67 -4.47
N LEU A 363 -12.93 -6.88 -4.06
CA LEU A 363 -11.97 -7.89 -3.64
C LEU A 363 -11.44 -8.67 -4.82
N LYS A 364 -10.12 -8.93 -4.83
CA LYS A 364 -9.44 -9.81 -5.80
C LYS A 364 -8.98 -11.12 -5.15
N SER A 365 -9.08 -11.22 -3.84
CA SER A 365 -8.79 -12.40 -3.02
C SER A 365 -9.65 -12.34 -1.76
N ASP A 366 -9.75 -13.45 -1.04
CA ASP A 366 -10.35 -13.47 0.30
C ASP A 366 -9.68 -12.40 1.19
N LEU A 367 -10.47 -11.76 2.05
CA LEU A 367 -10.01 -10.64 2.88
C LEU A 367 -10.40 -10.83 4.34
N GLU A 368 -9.45 -10.66 5.25
CA GLU A 368 -9.70 -10.57 6.69
C GLU A 368 -9.57 -9.13 7.18
N ILE A 369 -10.57 -8.67 7.94
CA ILE A 369 -10.54 -7.41 8.67
C ILE A 369 -10.45 -7.71 10.16
N SER A 370 -9.29 -7.43 10.74
CA SER A 370 -8.92 -7.87 12.08
C SER A 370 -9.37 -6.93 13.20
N ASP A 371 -9.97 -5.78 12.89
CA ASP A 371 -10.54 -4.90 13.91
C ASP A 371 -11.80 -4.17 13.43
N ARG A 372 -11.69 -3.22 12.50
CA ARG A 372 -12.80 -2.30 12.17
C ARG A 372 -12.99 -2.10 10.68
N LEU A 373 -14.24 -2.12 10.24
CA LEU A 373 -14.70 -1.76 8.89
C LEU A 373 -15.75 -0.66 9.00
N ASP A 374 -15.40 0.56 8.58
CA ASP A 374 -16.32 1.70 8.59
C ASP A 374 -16.43 2.31 7.19
N LEU A 375 -17.47 1.92 6.45
CA LEU A 375 -17.74 2.48 5.13
C LEU A 375 -18.67 3.68 5.23
N ALA A 376 -18.32 4.75 4.50
CA ALA A 376 -19.14 5.95 4.42
C ALA A 376 -20.41 5.71 3.58
N ASN A 377 -21.30 6.71 3.56
CA ASN A 377 -22.57 6.62 2.83
C ASN A 377 -22.35 6.24 1.36
N ASN A 378 -23.26 5.41 0.83
CA ASN A 378 -23.26 4.90 -0.54
C ASN A 378 -22.01 4.10 -0.96
N SER A 379 -21.13 3.76 -0.02
CA SER A 379 -19.98 2.88 -0.26
C SER A 379 -20.40 1.41 -0.11
N ASN A 380 -19.92 0.54 -1.00
CA ASN A 380 -20.21 -0.89 -0.96
C ASN A 380 -18.93 -1.74 -1.09
N ILE A 381 -19.02 -3.00 -0.68
CA ILE A 381 -18.01 -4.01 -0.97
C ILE A 381 -18.54 -4.96 -2.05
N ILE A 382 -17.74 -5.19 -3.08
CA ILE A 382 -17.97 -6.19 -4.13
C ILE A 382 -17.05 -7.37 -3.82
N LEU A 383 -17.63 -8.48 -3.37
CA LEU A 383 -16.84 -9.66 -2.99
C LEU A 383 -16.23 -10.38 -4.20
N ASP A 384 -16.83 -10.26 -5.39
CA ASP A 384 -16.36 -10.88 -6.65
C ASP A 384 -16.04 -12.38 -6.52
N GLY A 385 -16.85 -13.11 -5.77
CA GLY A 385 -16.66 -14.54 -5.51
C GLY A 385 -15.62 -14.90 -4.44
N ASN A 386 -15.07 -13.91 -3.71
CA ASN A 386 -14.19 -14.10 -2.55
C ASN A 386 -14.97 -14.05 -1.23
N SER A 387 -14.36 -14.49 -0.12
CA SER A 387 -14.90 -14.32 1.23
C SER A 387 -14.37 -13.05 1.90
N ILE A 388 -15.16 -12.53 2.84
CA ILE A 388 -14.74 -11.51 3.78
C ILE A 388 -14.93 -12.02 5.20
N ARG A 389 -13.88 -11.91 6.02
CA ARG A 389 -13.92 -12.23 7.44
C ARG A 389 -13.88 -10.94 8.27
N LEU A 390 -14.84 -10.80 9.18
CA LEU A 390 -14.93 -9.68 10.11
C LEU A 390 -14.77 -10.16 11.56
N LYS A 391 -14.00 -9.41 12.35
CA LYS A 391 -13.93 -9.60 13.80
C LYS A 391 -15.31 -9.43 14.45
N VAL A 392 -15.58 -10.26 15.45
CA VAL A 392 -16.72 -10.17 16.34
C VAL A 392 -16.20 -9.85 17.74
N ASP A 393 -16.46 -8.64 18.23
CA ASP A 393 -16.04 -8.19 19.55
C ASP A 393 -17.16 -8.24 20.59
N SER A 394 -18.41 -8.34 20.11
CA SER A 394 -19.60 -8.23 20.92
C SER A 394 -20.80 -8.90 20.26
N LYS A 395 -21.84 -9.16 21.06
CA LYS A 395 -23.15 -9.61 20.57
C LYS A 395 -23.87 -8.41 19.96
N ALA A 396 -23.78 -8.26 18.65
CA ALA A 396 -24.29 -7.11 17.91
C ALA A 396 -24.69 -7.52 16.49
N THR A 397 -25.24 -6.56 15.73
CA THR A 397 -25.50 -6.71 14.30
C THR A 397 -24.31 -6.20 13.49
N TYR A 398 -23.73 -7.07 12.69
CA TYR A 398 -22.66 -6.78 11.74
C TYR A 398 -23.29 -6.57 10.37
N ASN A 399 -23.21 -5.35 9.85
CA ASN A 399 -23.79 -4.96 8.57
C ASN A 399 -22.70 -4.89 7.51
N LEU A 400 -22.84 -5.64 6.44
CA LEU A 400 -22.00 -5.54 5.26
C LEU A 400 -22.80 -4.89 4.12
N PRO A 401 -22.49 -3.64 3.75
CA PRO A 401 -23.07 -3.02 2.56
C PRO A 401 -22.40 -3.66 1.34
N LEU A 402 -23.04 -4.66 0.76
CA LEU A 402 -22.54 -5.38 -0.41
C LEU A 402 -23.23 -4.90 -1.68
N SER A 403 -22.49 -4.94 -2.79
CA SER A 403 -23.05 -4.89 -4.14
C SER A 403 -22.52 -6.05 -4.98
N ASP A 404 -23.29 -6.45 -5.99
CA ASP A 404 -22.80 -7.41 -7.00
C ASP A 404 -21.86 -6.74 -8.01
N THR A 405 -21.34 -7.52 -8.95
CA THR A 405 -20.42 -7.04 -10.00
C THR A 405 -21.07 -6.11 -11.01
N ASP A 406 -22.41 -6.09 -11.08
CA ASP A 406 -23.19 -5.19 -11.93
C ASP A 406 -23.61 -3.91 -11.18
N GLY A 407 -23.26 -3.79 -9.89
CA GLY A 407 -23.52 -2.63 -9.05
C GLY A 407 -24.88 -2.67 -8.32
N HIS A 408 -25.63 -3.77 -8.36
CA HIS A 408 -26.88 -3.88 -7.60
C HIS A 408 -26.58 -4.07 -6.11
N SER A 409 -27.33 -3.37 -5.25
CA SER A 409 -27.20 -3.46 -3.80
C SER A 409 -27.76 -4.77 -3.27
N ILE A 410 -26.93 -5.54 -2.56
CA ILE A 410 -27.22 -6.87 -1.99
C ILE A 410 -26.71 -7.02 -0.54
N PRO A 411 -26.97 -6.05 0.36
CA PRO A 411 -26.39 -6.04 1.70
C PRO A 411 -26.76 -7.28 2.51
N VAL A 412 -25.86 -7.67 3.40
CA VAL A 412 -26.05 -8.77 4.34
C VAL A 412 -25.81 -8.26 5.75
N SER A 413 -26.75 -8.57 6.65
CA SER A 413 -26.61 -8.33 8.09
C SER A 413 -26.58 -9.66 8.83
N VAL A 414 -25.61 -9.81 9.74
CA VAL A 414 -25.50 -10.95 10.64
C VAL A 414 -25.61 -10.45 12.08
N GLU A 415 -26.63 -10.86 12.80
CA GLU A 415 -26.83 -10.52 14.20
C GLU A 415 -26.39 -11.67 15.09
N ILE A 416 -25.35 -11.46 15.91
CA ILE A 416 -24.94 -12.44 16.92
C ILE A 416 -25.88 -12.34 18.12
N ALA A 417 -26.89 -13.19 18.16
CA ALA A 417 -27.92 -13.21 19.20
C ALA A 417 -27.42 -13.89 20.49
N ASN A 418 -26.62 -14.96 20.37
CA ASN A 418 -26.09 -15.69 21.52
C ASN A 418 -24.71 -16.31 21.28
N GLY A 419 -24.14 -16.86 22.36
CA GLY A 419 -22.80 -17.46 22.39
C GLY A 419 -21.84 -16.75 23.33
N THR A 420 -20.64 -17.29 23.52
CA THR A 420 -19.55 -16.63 24.26
C THR A 420 -18.46 -16.21 23.28
N ILE A 421 -18.18 -14.91 23.23
CA ILE A 421 -17.21 -14.29 22.31
C ILE A 421 -15.80 -14.42 22.88
N SER A 422 -14.86 -14.86 22.04
CA SER A 422 -13.42 -14.91 22.32
C SER A 422 -12.71 -13.77 21.56
N PRO A 423 -11.46 -13.40 21.90
CA PRO A 423 -10.74 -12.33 21.20
C PRO A 423 -10.58 -12.52 19.69
N GLU A 424 -10.49 -13.78 19.24
CA GLU A 424 -10.35 -14.19 17.84
C GLU A 424 -11.69 -14.55 17.18
N SER A 425 -12.82 -14.14 17.77
CA SER A 425 -14.13 -14.44 17.20
C SER A 425 -14.35 -13.72 15.88
N TYR A 426 -14.98 -14.40 14.92
CA TYR A 426 -15.24 -13.83 13.60
C TYR A 426 -16.53 -14.34 12.96
N ILE A 427 -17.02 -13.57 11.98
CA ILE A 427 -17.97 -13.99 10.95
C ILE A 427 -17.23 -14.02 9.61
N GLU A 428 -17.38 -15.09 8.85
CA GLU A 428 -16.90 -15.17 7.47
C GLU A 428 -18.11 -15.28 6.53
N LEU A 429 -18.16 -14.38 5.55
CA LEU A 429 -19.27 -14.24 4.61
C LEU A 429 -18.75 -14.37 3.18
N LYS A 430 -19.51 -15.08 2.35
CA LYS A 430 -19.36 -15.14 0.90
C LYS A 430 -20.71 -14.99 0.22
N THR A 431 -20.75 -14.34 -0.94
CA THR A 431 -21.89 -14.38 -1.86
C THR A 431 -21.41 -14.69 -3.26
N ILE A 432 -22.19 -15.50 -3.99
CA ILE A 432 -21.93 -15.86 -5.38
C ILE A 432 -23.20 -15.57 -6.17
N GLY A 433 -23.08 -14.68 -7.16
CA GLY A 433 -24.16 -14.34 -8.10
C GLY A 433 -24.26 -15.34 -9.24
N ASN A 434 -24.52 -16.60 -8.90
CA ASN A 434 -24.85 -17.67 -9.84
C ASN A 434 -25.81 -18.65 -9.15
N LYS A 435 -26.48 -19.48 -9.94
CA LYS A 435 -27.20 -20.65 -9.42
C LYS A 435 -26.25 -21.53 -8.60
N HIS A 436 -26.69 -21.99 -7.42
CA HIS A 436 -25.92 -22.95 -6.63
C HIS A 436 -25.63 -24.22 -7.47
N PRO A 437 -24.38 -24.72 -7.53
CA PRO A 437 -24.02 -25.85 -8.41
C PRO A 437 -24.85 -27.12 -8.19
N GLU A 438 -25.24 -27.38 -6.94
CA GLU A 438 -26.02 -28.55 -6.53
C GLU A 438 -27.54 -28.34 -6.61
N ASN A 439 -27.99 -27.18 -7.09
CA ASN A 439 -29.41 -26.94 -7.33
C ASN A 439 -29.80 -27.52 -8.69
N LEU A 440 -30.74 -28.47 -8.72
CA LEU A 440 -31.20 -29.13 -9.94
C LEU A 440 -32.46 -28.49 -10.56
N ASN A 441 -33.03 -27.45 -9.94
CA ASN A 441 -34.21 -26.75 -10.48
C ASN A 441 -33.87 -25.99 -11.78
N GLU A 442 -34.72 -26.08 -12.80
CA GLU A 442 -34.47 -25.42 -14.10
C GLU A 442 -35.28 -24.13 -14.32
N THR A 443 -36.33 -23.91 -13.54
CA THR A 443 -37.36 -22.90 -13.84
C THR A 443 -37.61 -21.92 -12.71
N ASN A 444 -37.52 -22.35 -11.45
CA ASN A 444 -37.91 -21.57 -10.28
C ASN A 444 -36.82 -21.64 -9.19
N TYR A 445 -35.93 -20.64 -9.15
CA TYR A 445 -34.82 -20.58 -8.19
C TYR A 445 -34.18 -19.18 -8.13
N LEU A 446 -33.29 -18.96 -7.15
CA LEU A 446 -32.40 -17.80 -7.14
C LEU A 446 -31.05 -18.11 -7.81
N GLU A 447 -30.59 -17.21 -8.67
CA GLU A 447 -29.20 -17.14 -9.16
C GLU A 447 -28.27 -16.45 -8.17
N ARG A 448 -28.42 -16.79 -6.90
CA ARG A 448 -27.54 -16.36 -5.84
C ARG A 448 -27.54 -17.34 -4.69
N TYR A 449 -26.36 -17.54 -4.10
CA TYR A 449 -26.24 -18.24 -2.84
C TYR A 449 -25.20 -17.56 -1.96
N TRP A 450 -25.26 -17.85 -0.66
CA TRP A 450 -24.39 -17.29 0.36
C TRP A 450 -23.82 -18.40 1.22
N SER A 451 -22.60 -18.20 1.71
CA SER A 451 -22.07 -18.96 2.83
C SER A 451 -21.77 -18.04 4.00
N VAL A 452 -22.19 -18.44 5.21
CA VAL A 452 -21.91 -17.75 6.46
C VAL A 452 -21.37 -18.77 7.45
N SER A 453 -20.17 -18.53 7.96
CA SER A 453 -19.58 -19.31 9.04
C SER A 453 -19.16 -18.41 10.19
N THR A 454 -19.02 -19.00 11.38
CA THR A 454 -18.55 -18.28 12.56
C THR A 454 -17.42 -19.06 13.23
N GLY A 455 -16.42 -18.35 13.74
CA GLY A 455 -15.29 -18.96 14.46
C GLY A 455 -15.04 -18.29 15.80
N GLY A 456 -14.45 -19.03 16.74
CA GLY A 456 -14.10 -18.50 18.07
C GLY A 456 -15.29 -18.17 18.99
N ILE A 457 -16.54 -18.36 18.54
CA ILE A 457 -17.76 -18.16 19.33
C ILE A 457 -18.21 -19.52 19.90
N ASN A 458 -18.31 -19.64 21.22
CA ASN A 458 -18.81 -20.87 21.85
C ASN A 458 -20.34 -20.87 21.90
N ASN A 459 -20.97 -21.92 21.36
CA ASN A 459 -22.43 -22.05 21.18
C ASN A 459 -23.05 -20.84 20.46
N PRO A 460 -22.63 -20.53 19.23
CA PRO A 460 -23.14 -19.39 18.48
C PRO A 460 -24.61 -19.59 18.13
N GLU A 461 -25.41 -18.55 18.34
CA GLU A 461 -26.74 -18.41 17.75
C GLU A 461 -26.81 -17.06 17.05
N TYR A 462 -27.16 -17.05 15.77
CA TYR A 462 -27.20 -15.81 14.98
C TYR A 462 -28.36 -15.76 14.00
N ASN A 463 -28.74 -14.54 13.63
CA ASN A 463 -29.76 -14.25 12.63
C ASN A 463 -29.11 -13.67 11.38
N ILE A 464 -29.68 -13.94 10.20
CA ILE A 464 -29.20 -13.45 8.92
C ILE A 464 -30.32 -12.68 8.24
N THR A 465 -30.00 -11.49 7.73
CA THR A 465 -30.80 -10.77 6.73
C THR A 465 -29.95 -10.62 5.48
N ALA A 466 -30.32 -11.29 4.39
CA ALA A 466 -29.62 -11.21 3.12
C ALA A 466 -30.54 -10.61 2.05
N LYS A 467 -30.08 -9.56 1.37
CA LYS A 467 -30.78 -8.99 0.22
C LYS A 467 -30.22 -9.50 -1.10
N TYR A 468 -31.07 -9.53 -2.12
CA TYR A 468 -30.74 -9.98 -3.47
C TYR A 468 -31.42 -9.10 -4.53
N ALA A 469 -30.84 -9.01 -5.71
CA ALA A 469 -31.38 -8.22 -6.81
C ALA A 469 -32.60 -8.90 -7.45
N ASN A 470 -33.48 -8.12 -8.10
CA ASN A 470 -34.59 -8.70 -8.87
C ASN A 470 -34.12 -9.59 -10.01
N THR A 471 -32.96 -9.27 -10.58
CA THR A 471 -32.29 -10.06 -11.62
C THR A 471 -31.84 -11.44 -11.13
N ASP A 472 -31.72 -11.64 -9.81
CA ASP A 472 -31.37 -12.95 -9.25
C ASP A 472 -32.57 -13.92 -9.27
N ILE A 473 -33.80 -13.46 -9.51
CA ILE A 473 -35.00 -14.31 -9.49
C ILE A 473 -35.20 -14.95 -10.85
N ILE A 474 -35.10 -16.28 -10.91
CA ILE A 474 -35.44 -17.08 -12.10
C ILE A 474 -36.82 -17.71 -11.89
N GLY A 475 -37.70 -17.48 -12.86
CA GLY A 475 -39.08 -17.99 -12.88
C GLY A 475 -40.15 -16.88 -12.87
N ASP A 476 -41.34 -17.21 -13.35
CA ASP A 476 -42.48 -16.29 -13.36
C ASP A 476 -43.22 -16.38 -12.01
N ASN A 477 -42.96 -15.43 -11.11
CA ASN A 477 -43.53 -15.38 -9.76
C ASN A 477 -43.37 -16.72 -9.00
N PRO A 478 -42.12 -17.19 -8.80
CA PRO A 478 -41.86 -18.50 -8.26
C PRO A 478 -42.24 -18.61 -6.78
N GLU A 479 -42.79 -19.75 -6.38
CA GLU A 479 -42.94 -20.11 -4.97
C GLU A 479 -41.64 -20.78 -4.50
N LEU A 480 -40.81 -20.03 -3.76
CA LEU A 480 -39.48 -20.48 -3.32
C LEU A 480 -39.47 -20.75 -1.82
N ILE A 481 -38.70 -21.77 -1.44
CA ILE A 481 -38.38 -22.07 -0.04
C ILE A 481 -36.89 -21.79 0.22
N VAL A 482 -36.59 -21.27 1.40
CA VAL A 482 -35.20 -21.03 1.81
C VAL A 482 -34.59 -22.36 2.28
N THR A 483 -33.47 -22.74 1.68
CA THR A 483 -32.85 -24.05 1.89
C THR A 483 -31.38 -23.89 2.22
N ASN A 484 -30.87 -24.84 3.01
CA ASN A 484 -29.47 -24.98 3.37
C ASN A 484 -28.88 -26.21 2.68
N PHE A 485 -27.67 -26.08 2.17
CA PHE A 485 -26.89 -27.17 1.59
C PHE A 485 -25.68 -27.42 2.47
N LEU A 486 -25.66 -28.56 3.17
CA LEU A 486 -24.50 -28.99 3.95
C LEU A 486 -24.29 -30.49 3.75
N ASP A 487 -23.03 -30.90 3.71
CA ASP A 487 -22.63 -32.31 3.58
C ASP A 487 -23.35 -33.04 2.43
N GLY A 488 -23.53 -32.36 1.30
CA GLY A 488 -24.16 -32.92 0.10
C GLY A 488 -25.70 -32.99 0.14
N THR A 489 -26.34 -32.42 1.16
CA THR A 489 -27.79 -32.58 1.38
C THR A 489 -28.49 -31.23 1.47
N TRP A 490 -29.57 -31.08 0.69
CA TRP A 490 -30.51 -29.97 0.82
C TRP A 490 -31.46 -30.18 2.00
N THR A 491 -31.56 -29.18 2.87
CA THR A 491 -32.50 -29.17 3.99
C THR A 491 -33.30 -27.85 4.02
N PRO A 492 -34.64 -27.90 4.01
CA PRO A 492 -35.44 -26.70 4.20
C PRO A 492 -35.14 -26.07 5.57
N LEU A 493 -34.82 -24.79 5.57
CA LEU A 493 -34.54 -24.05 6.79
C LEU A 493 -35.84 -23.68 7.49
N LYS A 494 -35.87 -23.87 8.81
CA LYS A 494 -36.96 -23.41 9.68
C LYS A 494 -36.74 -21.95 10.07
N ASN A 495 -37.80 -21.28 10.54
CA ASN A 495 -37.77 -19.89 11.01
C ASN A 495 -37.26 -18.89 9.95
N THR A 496 -37.57 -19.16 8.68
CA THR A 496 -37.23 -18.30 7.56
C THR A 496 -38.42 -17.45 7.13
N ASN A 497 -38.12 -16.29 6.54
CA ASN A 497 -39.12 -15.46 5.87
C ASN A 497 -38.52 -14.93 4.56
N LEU A 498 -39.18 -15.24 3.46
CA LEU A 498 -38.85 -14.72 2.14
C LEU A 498 -39.74 -13.51 1.85
N GLY A 499 -39.19 -12.33 2.10
CA GLY A 499 -39.84 -11.06 1.73
C GLY A 499 -39.46 -10.65 0.31
N PRO A 500 -39.97 -9.49 -0.17
CA PRO A 500 -39.51 -8.90 -1.42
C PRO A 500 -37.99 -8.69 -1.37
N ASN A 501 -37.25 -9.39 -2.24
CA ASN A 501 -35.80 -9.25 -2.38
C ASN A 501 -34.98 -9.45 -1.09
N THR A 502 -35.55 -10.17 -0.12
CA THR A 502 -34.93 -10.35 1.21
C THR A 502 -35.17 -11.76 1.73
N ILE A 503 -34.11 -12.42 2.19
CA ILE A 503 -34.15 -13.66 2.98
C ILE A 503 -33.84 -13.31 4.43
N LEU A 504 -34.73 -13.73 5.34
CA LEU A 504 -34.52 -13.68 6.78
C LEU A 504 -34.38 -15.10 7.32
N ILE A 505 -33.40 -15.36 8.17
CA ILE A 505 -33.14 -16.65 8.83
C ILE A 505 -32.84 -16.38 10.29
N ASN A 506 -33.58 -17.01 11.21
CA ASN A 506 -33.41 -16.79 12.65
C ASN A 506 -32.93 -18.05 13.38
N GLY A 507 -32.03 -17.86 14.36
CA GLY A 507 -31.57 -18.92 15.26
C GLY A 507 -30.65 -19.94 14.58
N VAL A 508 -29.74 -19.48 13.72
CA VAL A 508 -28.74 -20.33 13.06
C VAL A 508 -27.70 -20.77 14.10
N ASN A 509 -27.42 -22.08 14.15
CA ASN A 509 -26.47 -22.70 15.06
C ASN A 509 -25.47 -23.53 14.22
N GLY A 510 -24.28 -22.98 13.95
CA GLY A 510 -23.27 -23.58 13.06
C GLY A 510 -23.22 -22.90 11.69
N ASP A 511 -22.39 -23.43 10.80
CA ASP A 511 -22.18 -22.86 9.46
C ASP A 511 -23.40 -23.04 8.56
N LEU A 512 -23.52 -22.18 7.55
CA LEU A 512 -24.66 -22.15 6.66
C LEU A 512 -24.22 -21.87 5.22
N GLU A 513 -24.72 -22.66 4.27
CA GLU A 513 -24.66 -22.36 2.84
C GLU A 513 -26.08 -22.41 2.28
N PHE A 514 -26.63 -21.27 1.89
CA PHE A 514 -28.08 -21.16 1.65
C PHE A 514 -28.44 -20.42 0.36
N THR A 515 -29.61 -20.73 -0.15
CA THR A 515 -30.28 -20.08 -1.28
C THR A 515 -31.81 -20.22 -1.15
N ALA A 516 -32.57 -19.77 -2.14
CA ALA A 516 -34.00 -20.09 -2.25
C ALA A 516 -34.29 -20.78 -3.60
N LEU A 517 -35.03 -21.89 -3.53
CA LEU A 517 -35.38 -22.72 -4.68
C LEU A 517 -36.79 -23.30 -4.51
N ALA A 518 -37.45 -23.66 -5.60
CA ALA A 518 -38.74 -24.34 -5.54
C ALA A 518 -38.60 -25.72 -4.88
N GLU A 519 -39.60 -26.11 -4.09
CA GLU A 519 -39.64 -27.45 -3.53
C GLU A 519 -39.87 -28.46 -4.66
N ALA A 520 -39.01 -29.48 -4.76
CA ALA A 520 -39.16 -30.53 -5.75
C ALA A 520 -40.47 -31.28 -5.49
N THR A 521 -41.40 -31.23 -6.44
CA THR A 521 -42.67 -31.96 -6.35
C THR A 521 -42.65 -33.16 -7.29
N VAL A 522 -43.34 -34.24 -6.91
CA VAL A 522 -43.43 -35.45 -7.71
C VAL A 522 -44.88 -35.86 -7.89
N THR A 523 -45.24 -36.17 -9.12
CA THR A 523 -46.54 -36.76 -9.47
C THR A 523 -46.35 -38.17 -10.02
N ILE A 524 -47.38 -39.01 -9.93
CA ILE A 524 -47.34 -40.37 -10.48
C ILE A 524 -48.30 -40.42 -11.67
N THR A 525 -47.78 -40.80 -12.83
CA THR A 525 -48.59 -41.12 -14.02
C THR A 525 -48.69 -42.63 -14.17
N ALA A 526 -49.85 -43.11 -14.65
CA ALA A 526 -50.11 -44.53 -14.85
C ALA A 526 -50.45 -44.81 -16.32
N SER A 527 -49.74 -45.76 -16.93
CA SER A 527 -49.96 -46.20 -18.31
C SER A 527 -50.17 -47.72 -18.39
N PRO A 528 -51.23 -48.23 -19.06
CA PRO A 528 -52.14 -47.49 -19.93
C PRO A 528 -53.26 -46.71 -19.21
N SER A 529 -53.58 -47.05 -17.96
CA SER A 529 -54.64 -46.40 -17.19
C SER A 529 -54.44 -46.62 -15.69
N ALA A 530 -54.92 -45.69 -14.86
CA ALA A 530 -55.04 -45.87 -13.41
C ALA A 530 -56.13 -46.88 -13.01
N THR A 531 -57.03 -47.23 -13.93
CA THR A 531 -58.05 -48.28 -13.74
C THR A 531 -57.72 -49.48 -14.63
N ILE A 532 -57.46 -50.63 -14.00
CA ILE A 532 -57.04 -51.88 -14.65
C ILE A 532 -57.91 -53.06 -14.18
N CYS A 533 -57.91 -54.16 -14.93
CA CYS A 533 -58.44 -55.44 -14.42
C CYS A 533 -57.49 -56.00 -13.36
N SER A 534 -58.03 -56.66 -12.33
CA SER A 534 -57.23 -57.29 -11.25
C SER A 534 -56.09 -58.14 -11.82
N GLY A 535 -54.86 -57.91 -11.36
CA GLY A 535 -53.64 -58.61 -11.79
C GLY A 535 -53.07 -58.18 -13.14
N SER A 536 -53.68 -57.22 -13.85
CA SER A 536 -53.12 -56.68 -15.10
C SER A 536 -51.93 -55.75 -14.79
N PRO A 537 -50.87 -55.73 -15.63
CA PRO A 537 -49.73 -54.86 -15.43
C PRO A 537 -50.05 -53.39 -15.77
N VAL A 538 -49.57 -52.48 -14.94
CA VAL A 538 -49.56 -51.03 -15.19
C VAL A 538 -48.17 -50.48 -14.88
N THR A 539 -47.68 -49.55 -15.70
CA THR A 539 -46.43 -48.84 -15.42
C THR A 539 -46.75 -47.52 -14.73
N LEU A 540 -46.21 -47.36 -13.52
CA LEU A 540 -46.24 -46.11 -12.78
C LEU A 540 -44.94 -45.36 -13.05
N THR A 541 -45.03 -44.09 -13.45
CA THR A 541 -43.87 -43.23 -13.70
C THR A 541 -43.94 -42.02 -12.79
N ALA A 542 -42.90 -41.82 -11.99
CA ALA A 542 -42.71 -40.62 -11.21
C ALA A 542 -42.27 -39.47 -12.14
N VAL A 543 -43.10 -38.45 -12.24
CA VAL A 543 -42.82 -37.22 -12.98
C VAL A 543 -42.46 -36.16 -11.94
N VAL A 544 -41.17 -35.86 -11.86
CA VAL A 544 -40.65 -34.78 -11.02
C VAL A 544 -40.94 -33.47 -11.75
N MET A 545 -41.58 -32.52 -11.07
CA MET A 545 -41.76 -31.17 -11.58
C MET A 545 -40.59 -30.31 -11.12
N ASP A 546 -40.13 -29.41 -11.99
CA ASP A 546 -39.04 -28.46 -11.73
C ASP A 546 -37.69 -29.11 -11.33
N GLY A 547 -37.24 -30.15 -12.05
CA GLY A 547 -35.87 -30.67 -11.91
C GLY A 547 -35.74 -32.17 -12.18
N THR A 548 -34.65 -32.76 -11.67
CA THR A 548 -34.36 -34.21 -11.72
C THR A 548 -34.16 -34.77 -10.32
N ALA A 549 -34.75 -35.92 -10.01
CA ALA A 549 -34.47 -36.64 -8.76
C ALA A 549 -33.19 -37.47 -8.87
N GLN A 550 -32.36 -37.45 -7.82
CA GLN A 550 -31.20 -38.33 -7.68
C GLN A 550 -31.62 -39.77 -7.37
N SER A 551 -32.73 -39.96 -6.63
CA SER A 551 -33.24 -41.30 -6.31
C SER A 551 -34.76 -41.36 -6.17
N TYR A 552 -35.31 -42.57 -6.33
CA TYR A 552 -36.74 -42.86 -6.20
C TYR A 552 -36.95 -43.98 -5.19
N THR A 553 -37.84 -43.76 -4.22
CA THR A 553 -38.28 -44.79 -3.28
C THR A 553 -39.78 -44.95 -3.35
N TRP A 554 -40.23 -46.10 -3.83
CA TRP A 554 -41.65 -46.42 -3.94
C TRP A 554 -42.13 -47.20 -2.72
N SER A 555 -43.37 -46.91 -2.30
CA SER A 555 -44.09 -47.65 -1.28
C SER A 555 -45.55 -47.82 -1.69
N SER A 556 -46.28 -48.70 -1.01
CA SER A 556 -47.69 -48.91 -1.29
C SER A 556 -48.49 -49.32 -0.05
N ASN A 557 -49.82 -49.23 -0.15
CA ASN A 557 -50.76 -49.81 0.80
C ASN A 557 -51.82 -50.64 0.06
N PRO A 558 -51.84 -51.99 0.19
CA PRO A 558 -50.99 -52.83 1.04
C PRO A 558 -49.48 -52.75 0.70
N SER A 559 -48.62 -53.04 1.68
CA SER A 559 -47.15 -52.92 1.54
C SER A 559 -46.57 -53.86 0.49
N GLY A 560 -45.63 -53.34 -0.30
CA GLY A 560 -44.89 -54.07 -1.33
C GLY A 560 -43.45 -53.56 -1.45
N ILE A 561 -42.61 -54.32 -2.16
CA ILE A 561 -41.20 -53.98 -2.44
C ILE A 561 -41.05 -53.67 -3.92
N TYR A 562 -40.36 -52.58 -4.23
CA TYR A 562 -40.26 -52.03 -5.58
C TYR A 562 -38.80 -51.66 -5.92
N ASN A 563 -38.51 -51.60 -7.22
CA ASN A 563 -37.24 -51.07 -7.71
C ASN A 563 -37.13 -49.56 -7.44
N LYS A 564 -35.92 -49.08 -7.20
CA LYS A 564 -35.62 -47.66 -6.95
C LYS A 564 -35.41 -46.87 -8.25
N THR A 565 -36.33 -47.02 -9.20
CA THR A 565 -36.28 -46.43 -10.54
C THR A 565 -37.41 -45.41 -10.74
N GLN A 566 -37.23 -44.47 -11.67
CA GLN A 566 -38.26 -43.47 -12.01
C GLN A 566 -39.59 -44.10 -12.43
N ALA A 567 -39.53 -45.23 -13.13
CA ALA A 567 -40.70 -46.01 -13.51
C ALA A 567 -40.65 -47.41 -12.88
N ILE A 568 -41.81 -47.90 -12.42
CA ILE A 568 -42.00 -49.26 -11.93
C ILE A 568 -43.21 -49.90 -12.60
N THR A 569 -43.16 -51.21 -12.86
CA THR A 569 -44.31 -51.97 -13.33
C THR A 569 -44.92 -52.75 -12.17
N VAL A 570 -46.22 -52.60 -11.96
CA VAL A 570 -46.96 -53.22 -10.86
C VAL A 570 -48.19 -53.97 -11.39
N SER A 571 -48.68 -54.98 -10.66
CA SER A 571 -49.84 -55.80 -11.07
C SER A 571 -50.75 -56.12 -9.88
N PRO A 572 -51.40 -55.11 -9.28
CA PRO A 572 -52.19 -55.29 -8.07
C PRO A 572 -53.44 -56.14 -8.32
N THR A 573 -53.75 -57.04 -7.38
CA THR A 573 -54.99 -57.86 -7.41
C THR A 573 -56.13 -57.27 -6.57
N GLN A 574 -55.87 -56.17 -5.86
CA GLN A 574 -56.81 -55.41 -5.03
C GLN A 574 -56.49 -53.90 -5.12
N ASN A 575 -57.40 -53.04 -4.66
CA ASN A 575 -57.15 -51.61 -4.60
C ASN A 575 -55.88 -51.33 -3.77
N THR A 576 -54.91 -50.67 -4.40
CA THR A 576 -53.58 -50.42 -3.84
C THR A 576 -53.22 -48.97 -4.10
N THR A 577 -52.85 -48.25 -3.04
CA THR A 577 -52.32 -46.87 -3.15
C THR A 577 -50.81 -46.95 -3.27
N TYR A 578 -50.22 -46.29 -4.26
CA TYR A 578 -48.78 -46.19 -4.42
C TYR A 578 -48.30 -44.78 -4.10
N SER A 579 -47.17 -44.67 -3.43
CA SER A 579 -46.50 -43.41 -3.11
C SER A 579 -45.05 -43.48 -3.55
N VAL A 580 -44.50 -42.36 -4.00
CA VAL A 580 -43.08 -42.22 -4.33
C VAL A 580 -42.49 -41.07 -3.54
N THR A 581 -41.30 -41.29 -3.00
CA THR A 581 -40.46 -40.25 -2.40
C THR A 581 -39.25 -40.08 -3.31
N ILE A 582 -38.93 -38.83 -3.63
CA ILE A 582 -37.75 -38.43 -4.39
C ILE A 582 -36.71 -37.83 -3.45
N VAL A 583 -35.44 -38.01 -3.80
CA VAL A 583 -34.29 -37.29 -3.20
C VAL A 583 -33.48 -36.73 -4.33
#